data_AF-A0AAE0BXQ4-F1
#
_entry.id   AF-A0AAE0BXQ4-F1
#
_cell.length_a   1.000
_cell.length_b   1.000
_cell.length_c   1.000
_cell.angle_alpha   90.00
_cell.angle_beta   90.00
_cell.angle_gamma   90.00
#
_symmetry.space_group_name_H-M   'P 1'
#
loop_
_entity.id
_entity.type
_entity.pdbx_description
1 polymer ?
#
loop_
_entity_poly.entity_id
_entity_poly.type
_entity_poly.pdbx_seq_one_letter_code
_entity_poly.pdbx_strand_id
1 'polypeptide(L)'
;MAVDEAQKLDAEYDSDDESSPDLEWMLGFAEEPAQRSSLLRHHFPSKVGGAPAWLDPVDLPHEDQLICGLSGLPLDFLCQLYAPVDTPSATAFHRTILLFISPKGSKLHLPGAVRAFRCQLPRGNPFYSFEPPDEGSSPPALTLEQQTELGNRDRWASPEAATRVYKELHLDVEPEEDGYEEDDEGDEGPEKLSNGALCLQSFHPLSFVPALQLSHASGSR
;
A
#
# COMPACT_ATOMS: atom_id res chain seq x y z
N MET A 1 -20.00 36.25 57.30
CA MET A 1 -19.18 35.12 57.78
C MET A 1 -19.25 34.08 56.67
N ALA A 2 -18.36 34.10 55.66
CA ALA A 2 -16.95 33.65 55.69
C ALA A 2 -16.83 32.22 56.25
N VAL A 3 -16.71 31.22 55.36
CA VAL A 3 -15.53 30.37 55.06
C VAL A 3 -16.00 29.33 54.01
N ASP A 4 -15.45 29.29 52.80
CA ASP A 4 -14.17 28.69 52.37
C ASP A 4 -14.26 27.15 52.26
N GLU A 5 -14.09 26.63 51.05
CA GLU A 5 -13.12 25.56 50.72
C GLU A 5 -13.38 25.05 49.30
N ALA A 6 -12.59 25.59 48.37
CA ALA A 6 -12.37 25.02 47.05
C ALA A 6 -11.53 23.74 47.21
N GLN A 7 -12.16 22.58 47.15
CA GLN A 7 -11.44 21.31 47.06
C GLN A 7 -10.96 21.09 45.63
N LYS A 8 -9.71 21.49 45.45
CA LYS A 8 -8.80 21.13 44.37
C LYS A 8 -8.67 19.60 44.35
N LEU A 9 -9.24 18.97 43.32
CA LEU A 9 -9.09 17.54 43.06
C LEU A 9 -7.91 17.38 42.10
N ASP A 10 -6.76 17.14 42.70
CA ASP A 10 -5.49 16.85 42.06
C ASP A 10 -5.56 15.39 41.58
N ALA A 11 -6.23 15.15 40.45
CA ALA A 11 -6.16 13.86 39.78
C ALA A 11 -4.85 13.82 38.99
N GLU A 12 -3.83 13.27 39.63
CA GLU A 12 -2.60 12.76 39.02
C GLU A 12 -2.99 11.91 37.81
N TYR A 13 -2.80 12.47 36.61
CA TYR A 13 -2.93 11.74 35.36
C TYR A 13 -1.72 10.82 35.28
N ASP A 14 -1.93 9.59 35.75
CA ASP A 14 -0.99 8.49 35.60
C ASP A 14 -0.77 8.26 34.09
N SER A 15 0.40 8.70 33.63
CA SER A 15 0.84 8.66 32.25
C SER A 15 1.41 7.28 31.91
N ASP A 16 0.64 6.23 32.15
CA ASP A 16 0.93 4.89 31.65
C ASP A 16 -0.07 4.56 30.52
N ASP A 17 -0.02 5.35 29.44
CA ASP A 17 -0.49 4.88 28.13
C ASP A 17 0.60 3.97 27.57
N GLU A 18 0.67 2.76 28.11
CA GLU A 18 1.32 1.60 27.50
C GLU A 18 0.69 1.44 26.11
N SER A 19 1.35 2.05 25.13
CA SER A 19 1.01 1.97 23.72
C SER A 19 0.69 0.51 23.40
N SER A 20 -0.48 0.27 22.80
CA SER A 20 -0.78 -1.03 22.22
C SER A 20 0.46 -1.50 21.47
N PRO A 21 1.02 -2.70 21.74
CA PRO A 21 2.27 -3.11 21.13
C PRO A 21 2.11 -2.91 19.63
N ASP A 22 2.94 -2.05 19.04
CA ASP A 22 2.91 -1.75 17.62
C ASP A 22 2.95 -3.09 16.89
N LEU A 23 1.78 -3.53 16.41
CA LEU A 23 1.62 -4.86 15.85
C LEU A 23 2.26 -4.81 14.47
N GLU A 24 3.57 -5.00 14.42
CA GLU A 24 4.35 -5.01 13.20
C GLU A 24 4.16 -6.34 12.48
N TRP A 25 3.81 -6.28 11.19
CA TRP A 25 3.64 -7.47 10.35
C TRP A 25 4.67 -7.49 9.24
N MET A 26 5.54 -8.50 9.23
CA MET A 26 6.45 -8.76 8.12
C MET A 26 5.69 -9.40 6.95
N LEU A 27 5.56 -8.68 5.84
CA LEU A 27 4.86 -9.17 4.63
C LEU A 27 5.71 -10.08 3.75
N GLY A 28 7.02 -10.15 3.99
CA GLY A 28 7.99 -10.89 3.21
C GLY A 28 9.00 -10.02 2.47
N PHE A 29 9.87 -10.65 1.68
CA PHE A 29 10.88 -9.99 0.87
C PHE A 29 10.41 -9.88 -0.58
N ALA A 30 10.68 -8.75 -1.23
CA ALA A 30 10.39 -8.54 -2.64
C ALA A 30 11.50 -9.19 -3.49
N GLU A 31 11.15 -10.28 -4.17
CA GLU A 31 12.08 -11.09 -4.95
C GLU A 31 11.61 -11.25 -6.39
N GLU A 32 12.54 -11.52 -7.30
CA GLU A 32 12.16 -11.89 -8.67
C GLU A 32 11.39 -13.22 -8.66
N PRO A 33 10.23 -13.30 -9.33
CA PRO A 33 9.47 -14.54 -9.38
C PRO A 33 10.25 -15.62 -10.14
N ALA A 34 10.28 -16.84 -9.60
CA ALA A 34 10.90 -17.98 -10.26
C ALA A 34 10.36 -18.21 -11.68
N GLN A 35 9.05 -17.96 -11.89
CA GLN A 35 8.41 -17.98 -13.20
C GLN A 35 7.36 -16.86 -13.27
N ARG A 36 7.27 -16.16 -14.40
CA ARG A 36 6.25 -15.09 -14.57
C ARG A 36 4.81 -15.58 -14.43
N SER A 37 4.56 -16.85 -14.79
CA SER A 37 3.28 -17.52 -14.62
C SER A 37 2.82 -17.60 -13.16
N SER A 38 3.73 -17.63 -12.18
CA SER A 38 3.38 -17.65 -10.76
C SER A 38 2.64 -16.38 -10.30
N LEU A 39 2.75 -15.29 -11.07
CA LEU A 39 2.09 -14.02 -10.79
C LEU A 39 0.66 -13.94 -11.37
N LEU A 40 0.15 -15.01 -11.97
CA LEU A 40 -1.21 -15.07 -12.51
C LEU A 40 -2.25 -15.31 -11.40
N ARG A 41 -3.49 -14.83 -11.64
CA ARG A 41 -4.56 -14.79 -10.62
C ARG A 41 -4.85 -16.11 -9.91
N HIS A 42 -4.72 -17.24 -10.61
CA HIS A 42 -5.03 -18.56 -10.09
C HIS A 42 -3.98 -19.12 -9.14
N HIS A 43 -2.79 -18.52 -9.10
CA HIS A 43 -1.74 -18.82 -8.12
C HIS A 43 -1.82 -17.95 -6.86
N PHE A 44 -2.82 -17.06 -6.77
CA PHE A 44 -3.08 -16.20 -5.60
C PHE A 44 -1.82 -15.46 -5.08
N PRO A 45 -1.12 -14.67 -5.91
CA PRO A 45 0.21 -14.18 -5.54
C PRO A 45 0.13 -12.99 -4.59
N SER A 46 1.02 -12.95 -3.59
CA SER A 46 1.43 -11.69 -2.93
C SER A 46 2.56 -11.08 -3.75
N LYS A 47 2.42 -9.81 -4.18
CA LYS A 47 3.37 -9.19 -5.10
C LYS A 47 3.38 -7.65 -5.04
N VAL A 48 4.47 -7.06 -5.50
CA VAL A 48 4.66 -5.61 -5.66
C VAL A 48 4.81 -5.28 -7.15
N GLY A 49 4.13 -4.24 -7.62
CA GLY A 49 4.22 -3.75 -8.99
C GLY A 49 3.54 -4.61 -10.07
N GLY A 50 3.64 -4.14 -11.31
CA GLY A 50 2.99 -4.72 -12.49
C GLY A 50 1.46 -4.57 -12.51
N ALA A 51 0.78 -5.43 -13.27
CA ALA A 51 -0.68 -5.47 -13.31
C ALA A 51 -1.25 -6.22 -12.09
N PRO A 52 -2.38 -5.79 -11.51
CA PRO A 52 -3.09 -6.57 -10.50
C PRO A 52 -3.43 -7.98 -11.00
N ALA A 53 -3.25 -9.00 -10.17
CA ALA A 53 -3.77 -10.33 -10.44
C ALA A 53 -5.17 -10.43 -9.82
N TRP A 54 -6.18 -9.97 -10.58
CA TRP A 54 -7.56 -9.87 -10.11
C TRP A 54 -8.09 -11.22 -9.60
N LEU A 55 -8.32 -11.31 -8.28
CA LEU A 55 -8.85 -12.50 -7.62
C LEU A 55 -10.25 -12.82 -8.15
N ASP A 56 -11.16 -11.86 -8.11
CA ASP A 56 -12.41 -11.92 -8.86
C ASP A 56 -12.19 -11.21 -10.20
N PRO A 57 -12.23 -11.92 -11.35
CA PRO A 57 -11.97 -11.32 -12.65
C PRO A 57 -13.18 -10.58 -13.24
N VAL A 58 -14.34 -10.55 -12.57
CA VAL A 58 -15.54 -9.85 -13.05
C VAL A 58 -15.91 -8.66 -12.16
N ASP A 59 -15.64 -8.75 -10.85
CA ASP A 59 -15.92 -7.69 -9.89
C ASP A 59 -14.67 -6.85 -9.57
N LEU A 60 -14.23 -6.07 -10.57
CA LEU A 60 -13.14 -5.10 -10.42
C LEU A 60 -13.63 -3.81 -9.75
N PRO A 61 -12.74 -2.97 -9.19
CA PRO A 61 -13.07 -1.59 -8.85
C PRO A 61 -13.52 -0.81 -10.09
N HIS A 62 -14.49 0.09 -9.94
CA HIS A 62 -14.85 1.04 -11.00
C HIS A 62 -13.78 2.13 -11.18
N GLU A 63 -13.77 2.74 -12.37
CA GLU A 63 -12.77 3.76 -12.73
C GLU A 63 -12.78 4.95 -11.78
N ASP A 64 -13.96 5.42 -11.38
CA ASP A 64 -14.16 6.51 -10.42
C ASP A 64 -13.61 6.17 -9.02
N GLN A 65 -13.72 4.92 -8.60
CA GLN A 65 -13.12 4.41 -7.37
C GLN A 65 -11.59 4.40 -7.44
N LEU A 66 -11.02 4.32 -8.64
CA LEU A 66 -9.58 4.33 -8.90
C LEU A 66 -9.03 5.74 -9.18
N ILE A 67 -9.77 6.80 -8.81
CA ILE A 67 -9.29 8.18 -8.86
C ILE A 67 -8.82 8.66 -7.47
N CYS A 68 -7.68 9.33 -7.46
CA CYS A 68 -7.12 10.00 -6.29
C CYS A 68 -8.01 11.17 -5.87
N GLY A 69 -8.47 11.16 -4.61
CA GLY A 69 -9.36 12.20 -4.08
C GLY A 69 -8.70 13.58 -3.95
N LEU A 70 -7.37 13.65 -3.98
CA LEU A 70 -6.62 14.90 -3.83
C LEU A 70 -6.16 15.51 -5.14
N SER A 71 -5.69 14.66 -6.06
CA SER A 71 -5.08 15.11 -7.31
C SER A 71 -6.01 15.01 -8.50
N GLY A 72 -7.11 14.25 -8.39
CA GLY A 72 -7.99 13.89 -9.50
C GLY A 72 -7.34 12.96 -10.53
N LEU A 73 -6.10 12.51 -10.30
CA LEU A 73 -5.39 11.62 -11.20
C LEU A 73 -5.76 10.15 -10.92
N PRO A 74 -5.71 9.27 -11.93
CA PRO A 74 -5.87 7.84 -11.71
C PRO A 74 -4.79 7.29 -10.78
N LEU A 75 -5.18 6.48 -9.80
CA LEU A 75 -4.28 5.79 -8.88
C LEU A 75 -3.54 4.67 -9.61
N ASP A 76 -2.30 4.42 -9.24
CA ASP A 76 -1.49 3.33 -9.77
C ASP A 76 -1.45 2.15 -8.78
N PHE A 77 -1.38 0.93 -9.31
CA PHE A 77 -1.26 -0.27 -8.50
C PHE A 77 0.13 -0.34 -7.87
N LEU A 78 0.18 -0.47 -6.55
CA LEU A 78 1.44 -0.61 -5.80
C LEU A 78 1.72 -2.08 -5.49
N CYS A 79 0.79 -2.77 -4.83
CA CYS A 79 0.98 -4.16 -4.42
C CYS A 79 -0.35 -4.86 -4.19
N GLN A 80 -0.29 -6.18 -4.13
CA GLN A 80 -1.39 -7.03 -3.66
C GLN A 80 -0.86 -8.04 -2.65
N LEU A 81 -1.69 -8.33 -1.65
CA LEU A 81 -1.39 -9.27 -0.59
C LEU A 81 -2.48 -10.32 -0.55
N TYR A 82 -2.10 -11.57 -0.81
CA TYR A 82 -2.96 -12.71 -0.54
C TYR A 82 -2.84 -13.07 0.94
N ALA A 83 -3.96 -13.00 1.65
CA ALA A 83 -4.02 -13.20 3.08
C ALA A 83 -5.22 -14.11 3.38
N PRO A 84 -5.10 -15.44 3.29
CA PRO A 84 -6.19 -16.33 3.69
C PRO A 84 -6.50 -16.14 5.19
N VAL A 85 -7.71 -16.54 5.64
CA VAL A 85 -8.03 -16.59 7.08
C VAL A 85 -7.62 -17.98 7.59
N ASP A 86 -6.93 -18.05 8.73
CA ASP A 86 -6.61 -19.33 9.38
C ASP A 86 -7.87 -20.07 9.85
N THR A 87 -8.91 -19.33 10.23
CA THR A 87 -10.23 -19.87 10.57
C THR A 87 -11.10 -19.94 9.32
N PRO A 88 -11.69 -21.11 8.99
CA PRO A 88 -12.53 -21.26 7.80
C PRO A 88 -13.71 -20.27 7.82
N SER A 89 -13.61 -19.24 6.99
CA SER A 89 -14.74 -18.35 6.68
C SER A 89 -15.49 -18.90 5.48
N ALA A 90 -16.81 -19.04 5.60
CA ALA A 90 -17.66 -19.50 4.50
C ALA A 90 -17.55 -18.60 3.25
N THR A 91 -17.24 -17.31 3.40
CA THR A 91 -17.28 -16.31 2.34
C THR A 91 -15.92 -15.73 1.96
N ALA A 92 -14.86 -16.03 2.72
CA ALA A 92 -13.55 -15.40 2.56
C ALA A 92 -12.41 -16.41 2.65
N PHE A 93 -12.57 -17.53 1.93
CA PHE A 93 -11.52 -18.55 1.82
C PHE A 93 -10.31 -17.98 1.08
N HIS A 94 -10.56 -17.33 -0.07
CA HIS A 94 -9.58 -16.49 -0.72
C HIS A 94 -9.81 -15.04 -0.30
N ARG A 95 -8.77 -14.35 0.13
CA ARG A 95 -8.82 -12.93 0.45
C ARG A 95 -7.56 -12.25 -0.09
N THR A 96 -7.77 -11.22 -0.89
CA THR A 96 -6.70 -10.38 -1.41
C THR A 96 -6.98 -8.94 -1.05
N ILE A 97 -5.94 -8.24 -0.59
CA ILE A 97 -5.93 -6.79 -0.44
C ILE A 97 -5.12 -6.22 -1.60
N LEU A 98 -5.71 -5.30 -2.36
CA LEU A 98 -5.04 -4.60 -3.45
C LEU A 98 -4.84 -3.14 -3.04
N LEU A 99 -3.60 -2.67 -3.13
CA LEU A 99 -3.21 -1.32 -2.73
C LEU A 99 -2.91 -0.46 -3.95
N PHE A 100 -3.56 0.69 -4.01
CA PHE A 100 -3.41 1.68 -5.08
C PHE A 100 -3.01 3.02 -4.49
N ILE A 101 -2.06 3.69 -5.14
CA ILE A 101 -1.47 4.94 -4.64
C ILE A 101 -1.50 6.03 -5.71
N SER A 102 -1.52 7.28 -5.25
CA SER A 102 -1.42 8.44 -6.11
C SER A 102 -0.05 8.49 -6.78
N PRO A 103 0.04 8.82 -8.08
CA PRO A 103 1.33 9.05 -8.74
C PRO A 103 2.08 10.27 -8.18
N LYS A 104 1.43 11.12 -7.38
CA LYS A 104 2.06 12.23 -6.64
C LYS A 104 2.55 11.75 -5.27
N GLY A 105 3.73 11.13 -5.25
CA GLY A 105 4.31 10.47 -4.06
C GLY A 105 4.47 11.35 -2.81
N SER A 106 4.72 12.65 -2.96
CA SER A 106 4.90 13.58 -1.82
C SER A 106 3.66 13.79 -0.96
N LYS A 107 2.49 13.31 -1.40
CA LYS A 107 1.20 13.52 -0.72
C LYS A 107 0.52 12.22 -0.29
N LEU A 108 1.25 11.10 -0.21
CA LEU A 108 0.66 9.79 0.13
C LEU A 108 0.10 9.71 1.55
N HIS A 109 0.60 10.53 2.48
CA HIS A 109 0.08 10.61 3.85
C HIS A 109 -1.29 11.30 3.96
N LEU A 110 -1.75 11.97 2.89
CA LEU A 110 -3.00 12.71 2.91
C LEU A 110 -4.20 11.80 2.54
N PRO A 111 -5.38 12.02 3.15
CA PRO A 111 -6.58 11.23 2.85
C PRO A 111 -6.93 11.22 1.35
N GLY A 112 -7.24 10.05 0.81
CA GLY A 112 -7.63 9.89 -0.60
C GLY A 112 -6.46 9.78 -1.59
N ALA A 113 -5.21 9.90 -1.12
CA ALA A 113 -4.02 9.60 -1.92
C ALA A 113 -3.75 8.09 -2.07
N VAL A 114 -4.27 7.28 -1.14
CA VAL A 114 -4.09 5.83 -1.09
C VAL A 114 -5.47 5.18 -0.96
N ARG A 115 -5.69 4.06 -1.67
CA ARG A 115 -6.89 3.24 -1.54
C ARG A 115 -6.51 1.77 -1.45
N ALA A 116 -7.13 1.08 -0.52
CA ALA A 116 -7.08 -0.37 -0.42
C ALA A 116 -8.43 -0.95 -0.81
N PHE A 117 -8.43 -1.95 -1.69
CA PHE A 117 -9.61 -2.74 -2.03
C PHE A 117 -9.45 -4.14 -1.50
N ARG A 118 -10.49 -4.66 -0.88
CA ARG A 118 -10.56 -6.05 -0.43
C ARG A 118 -11.41 -6.83 -1.41
N CYS A 119 -10.83 -7.87 -2.00
CA CYS A 119 -11.55 -8.87 -2.77
C CYS A 119 -11.55 -10.18 -1.97
N GLN A 120 -12.70 -10.85 -1.92
CA GLN A 120 -12.84 -12.10 -1.19
C GLN A 120 -13.77 -13.05 -1.92
N LEU A 121 -13.41 -14.34 -1.94
CA LEU A 121 -14.21 -15.38 -2.55
C LEU A 121 -14.41 -16.56 -1.59
N PRO A 122 -15.60 -17.19 -1.60
CA PRO A 122 -15.82 -18.46 -0.91
C PRO A 122 -14.96 -19.57 -1.53
N ARG A 123 -14.77 -20.66 -0.78
CA ARG A 123 -14.00 -21.83 -1.25
C ARG A 123 -14.58 -22.41 -2.53
N GLY A 124 -15.90 -22.61 -2.57
CA GLY A 124 -16.62 -22.96 -3.79
C GLY A 124 -17.02 -21.69 -4.54
N ASN A 125 -16.36 -21.41 -5.65
CA ASN A 125 -16.59 -20.23 -6.49
C ASN A 125 -16.47 -20.62 -7.98
N PRO A 126 -16.98 -19.79 -8.92
CA PRO A 126 -17.01 -20.14 -10.35
C PRO A 126 -15.65 -20.00 -11.05
N PHE A 127 -14.62 -19.47 -10.38
CA PHE A 127 -13.35 -19.09 -11.04
C PHE A 127 -12.19 -20.04 -10.73
N TYR A 128 -12.22 -20.73 -9.59
CA TYR A 128 -11.12 -21.54 -9.11
C TYR A 128 -11.57 -22.94 -8.69
N SER A 129 -10.73 -23.92 -8.99
CA SER A 129 -10.90 -25.30 -8.55
C SER A 129 -10.65 -25.42 -7.03
N PHE A 130 -11.15 -26.51 -6.45
CA PHE A 130 -10.71 -26.94 -5.12
C PHE A 130 -9.28 -27.47 -5.15
N GLU A 131 -8.83 -27.99 -6.29
CA GLU A 131 -7.46 -28.46 -6.43
C GLU A 131 -6.51 -27.28 -6.74
N PRO A 132 -5.29 -27.27 -6.17
CA PRO A 132 -4.26 -26.31 -6.54
C PRO A 132 -3.97 -26.36 -8.05
N PRO A 133 -3.61 -25.23 -8.68
CA PRO A 133 -3.21 -25.23 -10.08
C PRO A 133 -1.85 -25.90 -10.29
N ASP A 134 -1.68 -26.53 -11.45
CA ASP A 134 -0.38 -27.04 -11.88
C ASP A 134 0.58 -25.88 -12.19
N GLU A 135 1.89 -26.13 -12.02
CA GLU A 135 2.91 -25.17 -12.40
C GLU A 135 2.84 -24.84 -13.90
N GLY A 136 2.83 -23.54 -14.23
CA GLY A 136 2.79 -23.07 -15.60
C GLY A 136 1.42 -23.20 -16.29
N SER A 137 0.37 -23.60 -15.56
CA SER A 137 -0.99 -23.64 -16.11
C SER A 137 -1.51 -22.24 -16.46
N SER A 138 -2.46 -22.18 -17.38
CA SER A 138 -3.18 -20.94 -17.71
C SER A 138 -4.33 -20.71 -16.73
N PRO A 139 -4.73 -19.45 -16.48
CA PRO A 139 -5.89 -19.17 -15.64
C PRO A 139 -7.15 -19.87 -16.19
N PRO A 140 -8.06 -20.31 -15.30
CA PRO A 140 -9.35 -20.86 -15.72
C PRO A 140 -10.07 -19.91 -16.69
N ALA A 141 -10.59 -20.49 -17.76
CA ALA A 141 -11.21 -19.74 -18.85
C ALA A 141 -12.47 -19.01 -18.37
N LEU A 142 -12.62 -17.76 -18.81
CA LEU A 142 -13.81 -16.96 -18.56
C LEU A 142 -14.76 -17.08 -19.75
N THR A 143 -16.05 -16.78 -19.55
CA THR A 143 -16.98 -16.64 -20.68
C THR A 143 -16.57 -15.44 -21.56
N LEU A 144 -17.04 -15.40 -22.81
CA LEU A 144 -16.71 -14.30 -23.71
C LEU A 144 -17.13 -12.92 -23.17
N GLU A 145 -18.30 -12.88 -22.52
CA GLU A 145 -18.83 -11.68 -21.87
C GLU A 145 -17.91 -11.22 -20.74
N GLN A 146 -17.53 -12.14 -19.84
CA GLN A 146 -16.60 -11.85 -18.74
C GLN A 146 -15.22 -11.40 -19.24
N GLN A 147 -14.70 -12.01 -20.32
CA GLN A 147 -13.43 -11.57 -20.92
C GLN A 147 -13.51 -10.14 -21.46
N THR A 148 -14.64 -9.79 -22.07
CA THR A 148 -14.88 -8.46 -22.63
C THR A 148 -15.01 -7.42 -21.51
N GLU A 149 -15.76 -7.73 -20.45
CA GLU A 149 -15.89 -6.88 -19.27
C GLU A 149 -14.54 -6.64 -18.58
N LEU A 150 -13.76 -7.70 -18.37
CA LEU A 150 -12.42 -7.59 -17.82
C LEU A 150 -11.54 -6.70 -18.69
N GLY A 151 -11.51 -6.91 -20.01
CA GLY A 151 -10.70 -6.11 -20.93
C GLY A 151 -11.09 -4.64 -20.97
N ASN A 152 -12.38 -4.32 -20.77
CA ASN A 152 -12.86 -2.94 -20.75
C ASN A 152 -12.53 -2.22 -19.42
N ARG A 153 -12.45 -2.96 -18.31
CA ARG A 153 -12.25 -2.39 -16.97
C ARG A 153 -10.79 -2.41 -16.51
N ASP A 154 -10.02 -3.40 -16.97
CA ASP A 154 -8.63 -3.57 -16.58
C ASP A 154 -7.69 -2.69 -17.40
N ARG A 155 -7.50 -1.46 -16.95
CA ARG A 155 -6.54 -0.53 -17.58
C ARG A 155 -5.10 -1.05 -17.58
N TRP A 156 -4.75 -2.00 -16.71
CA TRP A 156 -3.41 -2.60 -16.65
C TRP A 156 -3.20 -3.68 -17.70
N ALA A 157 -4.26 -4.15 -18.36
CA ALA A 157 -4.15 -5.05 -19.50
C ALA A 157 -3.60 -4.35 -20.76
N SER A 158 -3.53 -3.00 -20.78
CA SER A 158 -2.98 -2.27 -21.91
C SER A 158 -1.44 -2.34 -21.93
N PRO A 159 -0.80 -2.42 -23.11
CA PRO A 159 0.65 -2.37 -23.24
C PRO A 159 1.29 -1.11 -22.62
N GLU A 160 0.57 0.02 -22.64
CA GLU A 160 1.05 1.31 -22.13
C GLU A 160 1.17 1.33 -20.60
N ALA A 161 0.25 0.65 -19.90
CA ALA A 161 0.26 0.55 -18.45
C ALA A 161 1.46 -0.24 -17.92
N ALA A 162 1.93 -1.23 -18.69
CA ALA A 162 3.11 -2.03 -18.34
C ALA A 162 4.43 -1.21 -18.37
N THR A 163 4.47 -0.10 -19.09
CA THR A 163 5.72 0.66 -19.35
C THR A 163 5.86 1.96 -18.56
N ARG A 164 4.99 2.23 -17.56
CA ARG A 164 5.10 3.47 -16.77
C ARG A 164 6.39 3.50 -15.97
N VAL A 165 7.24 4.47 -16.32
CA VAL A 165 8.46 4.81 -15.58
C VAL A 165 8.11 5.90 -14.58
N TYR A 166 8.26 5.60 -13.29
CA TYR A 166 8.22 6.63 -12.27
C TYR A 166 9.60 7.27 -12.20
N LYS A 167 9.61 8.60 -12.09
CA LYS A 167 10.83 9.33 -11.78
C LYS A 167 11.24 8.90 -10.37
N GLU A 168 12.44 8.33 -10.23
CA GLU A 168 13.02 8.05 -8.92
C GLU A 168 13.02 9.34 -8.09
N LEU A 169 12.72 9.25 -6.80
CA LEU A 169 12.74 10.38 -5.88
C LEU A 169 13.61 9.93 -4.70
N HIS A 170 14.80 10.52 -4.57
CA HIS A 170 15.62 10.36 -3.38
C HIS A 170 15.09 11.29 -2.30
N LEU A 171 14.92 10.79 -1.08
CA LEU A 171 14.60 11.59 0.09
C LEU A 171 15.93 11.98 0.73
N ASP A 172 16.45 13.14 0.39
CA ASP A 172 17.56 13.75 1.13
C ASP A 172 16.98 14.26 2.47
N VAL A 173 17.19 13.49 3.54
CA VAL A 173 16.95 13.94 4.91
C VAL A 173 18.17 14.77 5.28
N GLU A 174 18.07 16.09 5.10
CA GLU A 174 19.04 17.01 5.69
C GLU A 174 19.03 16.76 7.21
N PRO A 175 20.18 16.49 7.85
CA PRO A 175 20.23 16.38 9.29
C PRO A 175 19.72 17.69 9.89
N GLU A 176 18.78 17.60 10.84
CA GLU A 176 18.49 18.76 11.69
C GLU A 176 19.81 19.12 12.36
N GLU A 177 20.36 20.29 12.04
CA GLU A 177 21.48 20.84 12.80
C GLU A 177 20.94 21.08 14.21
N ASP A 178 21.23 20.17 15.12
CA ASP A 178 21.10 20.34 16.55
C ASP A 178 22.09 21.42 16.99
N GLY A 179 21.67 22.67 16.76
CA GLY A 179 22.29 23.86 17.31
C GLY A 179 22.10 23.85 18.82
N TYR A 180 23.06 23.27 19.53
CA TYR A 180 23.28 23.60 20.93
C TYR A 180 23.74 25.06 20.97
N GLU A 181 22.80 26.00 21.11
CA GLU A 181 23.13 27.37 21.51
C GLU A 181 23.66 27.28 22.95
N GLU A 182 24.98 27.48 23.11
CA GLU A 182 25.52 27.85 24.42
C GLU A 182 24.98 29.25 24.74
N ASP A 183 24.18 29.34 25.81
CA ASP A 183 23.64 30.60 26.34
C ASP A 183 24.79 31.58 26.63
N ASP A 184 25.02 32.56 25.76
CA ASP A 184 25.76 33.79 26.09
C ASP A 184 24.80 34.97 25.97
N GLU A 185 24.56 35.64 27.10
CA GLU A 185 23.63 36.76 27.25
C GLU A 185 24.01 37.93 26.33
N GLY A 186 23.16 38.26 25.35
CA GLY A 186 23.26 39.57 24.70
C GLY A 186 22.49 39.79 23.39
N ASP A 187 21.47 40.64 23.49
CA ASP A 187 21.02 41.61 22.48
C ASP A 187 19.99 41.19 21.39
N GLU A 188 19.06 42.11 21.14
CA GLU A 188 17.76 41.94 20.45
C GLU A 188 17.84 41.76 18.91
N GLY A 189 16.96 40.92 18.32
CA GLY A 189 16.71 40.88 16.86
C GLY A 189 15.65 39.85 16.43
N PRO A 190 14.88 40.08 15.33
CA PRO A 190 13.59 39.43 15.11
C PRO A 190 13.69 37.97 14.68
N GLU A 191 12.74 37.17 15.17
CA GLU A 191 12.53 35.75 14.89
C GLU A 191 12.63 35.43 13.40
N LYS A 192 13.66 34.65 13.01
CA LYS A 192 13.75 34.03 11.70
C LYS A 192 12.96 32.72 11.73
N LEU A 193 11.75 32.74 11.17
CA LEU A 193 11.05 31.51 10.77
C LEU A 193 11.89 30.81 9.70
N SER A 194 12.59 29.72 10.08
CA SER A 194 13.29 28.84 9.15
C SER A 194 12.26 28.05 8.34
N ASN A 195 11.86 28.60 7.20
CA ASN A 195 11.14 27.83 6.20
C ASN A 195 12.13 26.87 5.54
N GLY A 196 12.19 25.63 6.03
CA GLY A 196 12.90 24.52 5.39
C GLY A 196 12.36 24.30 3.99
N ALA A 197 13.01 24.90 3.00
CA ALA A 197 12.63 24.78 1.60
C ALA A 197 13.26 23.50 1.02
N LEU A 198 12.45 22.47 0.83
CA LEU A 198 12.84 21.24 0.14
C LEU A 198 13.06 21.54 -1.36
N CYS A 199 14.30 21.38 -1.84
CA CYS A 199 14.67 21.62 -3.23
C CYS A 199 14.86 20.28 -3.97
N LEU A 200 13.97 19.96 -4.92
CA LEU A 200 14.08 18.77 -5.76
C LEU A 200 14.88 19.09 -7.03
N GLN A 201 16.09 18.54 -7.19
CA GLN A 201 16.85 18.63 -8.45
C GLN A 201 16.81 17.33 -9.28
N SER A 202 17.17 17.43 -10.56
CA SER A 202 16.82 16.56 -11.69
C SER A 202 17.41 15.13 -11.69
N PHE A 203 16.77 14.21 -12.44
CA PHE A 203 16.97 12.75 -12.40
C PHE A 203 17.20 12.11 -13.79
N HIS A 204 17.84 10.95 -13.79
CA HIS A 204 17.88 9.98 -14.91
C HIS A 204 16.70 9.00 -14.84
N PRO A 205 16.03 8.66 -15.96
CA PRO A 205 14.94 7.69 -15.98
C PRO A 205 15.47 6.26 -15.98
N LEU A 206 15.02 5.43 -15.02
CA LEU A 206 15.16 3.97 -15.10
C LEU A 206 13.89 3.39 -15.75
N SER A 207 14.06 2.68 -16.86
CA SER A 207 13.00 1.98 -17.55
C SER A 207 12.49 0.77 -16.75
N PHE A 208 11.18 0.69 -16.52
CA PHE A 208 10.42 -0.52 -16.15
C PHE A 208 10.77 -1.14 -14.79
N VAL A 209 9.86 -1.03 -13.82
CA VAL A 209 9.93 -1.82 -12.57
C VAL A 209 9.14 -3.13 -12.78
N PRO A 210 9.80 -4.29 -12.92
CA PRO A 210 9.11 -5.57 -13.05
C PRO A 210 8.32 -5.92 -11.78
N ALA A 211 7.25 -6.70 -11.92
CA ALA A 211 6.52 -7.20 -10.76
C ALA A 211 7.39 -8.18 -9.96
N LEU A 212 7.49 -7.96 -8.65
CA LEU A 212 8.25 -8.79 -7.70
C LEU A 212 7.28 -9.59 -6.84
N GLN A 213 7.61 -10.86 -6.58
CA GLN A 213 6.84 -11.70 -5.67
C GLN A 213 7.26 -11.40 -4.22
N LEU A 214 6.30 -11.43 -3.30
CA LEU A 214 6.59 -11.37 -1.86
C LEU A 214 6.73 -12.80 -1.32
N SER A 215 7.95 -13.19 -0.95
CA SER A 215 8.23 -14.48 -0.32
C SER A 215 8.31 -14.33 1.20
N HIS A 216 7.72 -15.27 1.93
CA HIS A 216 7.94 -15.34 3.38
C HIS A 216 9.33 -15.91 3.63
N ALA A 217 10.08 -15.35 4.58
CA ALA A 217 11.30 -15.97 5.05
C ALA A 217 10.95 -17.38 5.54
N SER A 218 11.51 -18.41 4.91
CA SER A 218 11.47 -19.77 5.45
C SER A 218 12.39 -19.81 6.68
N GLY A 219 11.95 -19.21 7.78
CA GLY A 219 12.54 -19.42 9.08
C GLY A 219 12.13 -20.80 9.56
N SER A 220 13.05 -21.76 9.50
CA SER A 220 12.93 -22.99 10.28
C SER A 220 12.71 -22.56 11.74
N ARG A 221 11.52 -22.83 12.27
CA ARG A 221 11.36 -22.93 13.72
C ARG A 221 12.03 -24.20 14.22
#